data_AF-A0A1M5QQ88-F1
#
_entry.id   AF-A0A1M5QQ88-F1
#
_cell.length_a   1.000
_cell.length_b   1.000
_cell.length_c   1.000
_cell.angle_alpha   90.00
_cell.angle_beta   90.00
_cell.angle_gamma   90.00
#
_symmetry.space_group_name_H-M   'P 1'
#
loop_
_entity.id
_entity.type
_entity.pdbx_description
1 polymer ?
#
loop_
_entity_poly.entity_id
_entity_poly.type
_entity_poly.pdbx_seq_one_letter_code
_entity_poly.pdbx_strand_id
1 'polypeptide(L)' 'MEYGLIGLLVLVANIYAIYQIFTSAASTLPKVIWTLVILILPVVGFIVWLIAGPRGRAATA' A
#
# COMPACT_ATOMS: atom_id res chain seq x y z
N MET A 1 11.10 21.55 11.48
CA MET A 1 11.75 20.40 10.80
C MET A 1 11.15 19.04 11.21
N GLU A 2 10.03 19.00 11.95
CA GLU A 2 9.51 17.76 12.55
C GLU A 2 8.65 16.92 11.59
N TYR A 3 8.06 17.55 10.56
CA TYR A 3 7.20 16.86 9.58
C TYR A 3 7.94 15.93 8.62
N GLY A 4 9.28 16.04 8.54
CA GLY A 4 10.08 15.19 7.64
C GLY A 4 10.04 13.71 8.03
N LEU A 5 10.01 13.41 9.33
CA LEU A 5 9.96 12.04 9.83
C LEU A 5 8.59 11.40 9.58
N ILE A 6 7.50 12.15 9.82
CA ILE A 6 6.14 11.67 9.56
C ILE A 6 5.95 11.41 8.05
N GLY A 7 6.41 12.33 7.20
CA GLY A 7 6.38 12.14 5.75
C GLY A 7 7.16 10.91 5.30
N LEU A 8 8.33 10.66 5.90
CA LEU A 8 9.15 9.47 5.62
C LEU A 8 8.44 8.17 6.04
N LEU A 9 7.79 8.15 7.21
CA LEU A 9 7.00 6.99 7.66
C LEU A 9 5.84 6.69 6.70
N VAL A 10 5.12 7.73 6.26
CA VAL A 10 4.04 7.58 5.28
C VAL A 10 4.59 7.06 3.96
N LEU A 11 5.74 7.56 3.50
CA LEU A 11 6.38 7.08 2.27
C LEU A 11 6.74 5.59 2.35
N VAL A 12 7.39 5.16 3.44
CA VAL A 12 7.75 3.75 3.66
C VAL A 12 6.50 2.86 3.69
N ALA A 13 5.45 3.31 4.37
CA ALA A 13 4.17 2.61 4.42
C ALA A 13 3.54 2.46 3.02
N ASN A 14 3.57 3.52 2.21
CA ASN A 14 3.05 3.51 0.85
C ASN A 14 3.83 2.54 -0.05
N ILE A 15 5.17 2.55 0.03
CA ILE A 15 6.04 1.60 -0.71
C ILE A 15 5.70 0.15 -0.34
N TYR A 16 5.55 -0.14 0.95
CA TYR A 16 5.19 -1.47 1.43
C TYR A 16 3.84 -1.94 0.88
N ALA A 17 2.81 -1.08 0.93
CA ALA A 17 1.50 -1.42 0.41
C ALA A 17 1.53 -1.66 -1.11
N ILE A 18 2.22 -0.80 -1.86
CA ILE A 18 2.39 -0.96 -3.31
C ILE A 18 3.08 -2.28 -3.63
N TYR A 19 4.19 -2.61 -2.94
CA TYR A 19 4.87 -3.89 -3.11
C TYR A 19 3.93 -5.09 -2.87
N GLN A 20 3.14 -5.05 -1.81
CA GLN A 20 2.18 -6.09 -1.48
C GLN A 20 1.04 -6.20 -2.51
N ILE A 21 0.58 -5.08 -3.07
CA ILE A 21 -0.40 -5.07 -4.16
C ILE A 21 0.17 -5.78 -5.39
N PHE A 22 1.41 -5.46 -5.79
CA PHE A 22 2.02 -6.04 -6.98
C PHE A 22 2.34 -7.53 -6.83
N THR A 23 2.79 -7.96 -5.66
CA THR A 23 3.09 -9.37 -5.35
C THR A 23 1.86 -10.21 -5.00
N SER A 24 0.68 -9.60 -4.85
CA SER A 24 -0.57 -10.33 -4.62
C SER A 24 -1.04 -11.13 -5.84
N ALA A 25 -1.88 -12.14 -5.57
CA ALA A 25 -2.58 -12.95 -6.58
C ALA A 25 -3.82 -12.24 -7.18
N ALA A 26 -4.04 -10.97 -6.88
CA ALA A 26 -5.15 -10.21 -7.46
C ALA A 26 -4.96 -9.98 -8.96
N SER A 27 -6.07 -9.81 -9.69
CA SER A 27 -6.04 -9.42 -11.10
C SER A 27 -5.56 -7.96 -11.26
N THR A 28 -5.29 -7.54 -12.50
CA THR A 28 -4.70 -6.21 -12.80
C THR A 28 -5.57 -5.05 -12.31
N LEU A 29 -6.89 -5.12 -12.48
CA LEU A 29 -7.79 -4.01 -12.15
C LEU A 29 -7.77 -3.63 -10.65
N PRO A 30 -7.91 -4.57 -9.69
CA PRO A 30 -7.70 -4.28 -8.27
C PRO A 30 -6.32 -3.68 -7.97
N LYS A 31 -5.26 -4.17 -8.62
CA LYS A 31 -3.91 -3.63 -8.40
C LYS A 31 -3.81 -2.16 -8.77
N VAL A 32 -4.38 -1.80 -9.92
CA VAL A 32 -4.42 -0.40 -10.39
C VAL A 32 -5.25 0.46 -9.44
N ILE A 33 -6.46 0.04 -9.09
CA ILE A 33 -7.35 0.81 -8.20
C ILE A 33 -6.67 1.07 -6.85
N TRP A 34 -6.13 0.03 -6.21
CA TRP A 34 -5.49 0.19 -4.90
C TRP A 34 -4.23 1.06 -4.96
N THR A 35 -3.44 0.93 -6.03
CA THR A 35 -2.27 1.79 -6.23
C THR A 35 -2.68 3.26 -6.38
N LEU A 36 -3.72 3.55 -7.18
CA LEU A 36 -4.23 4.92 -7.36
C LEU A 36 -4.80 5.50 -6.05
N VAL A 37 -5.58 4.72 -5.30
CA VAL A 37 -6.14 5.14 -4.02
C VAL A 37 -5.03 5.53 -3.03
N ILE A 38 -3.97 4.74 -2.94
CA ILE A 38 -2.83 5.01 -2.05
C ILE A 38 -2.06 6.26 -2.51
N LEU A 39 -1.79 6.41 -3.81
CA LEU A 39 -1.04 7.57 -4.31
C LEU A 39 -1.81 8.90 -4.18
N ILE A 40 -3.13 8.88 -4.34
CA ILE A 40 -3.97 10.09 -4.22
C ILE A 40 -4.25 10.41 -2.75
N LEU A 41 -4.42 9.39 -1.91
CA LEU A 41 -4.72 9.52 -0.48
C LEU A 41 -3.69 8.72 0.35
N PRO A 42 -2.47 9.24 0.58
CA PRO A 42 -1.37 8.45 1.14
C PRO A 42 -1.65 7.84 2.50
N VAL A 43 -2.29 8.59 3.40
CA VAL A 43 -2.57 8.14 4.76
C VAL A 43 -3.86 7.31 4.79
N VAL A 44 -4.96 7.86 4.29
CA VAL A 44 -6.28 7.20 4.32
C VAL A 44 -6.30 5.96 3.43
N GLY A 45 -5.75 6.06 2.22
CA GLY A 45 -5.64 4.94 1.28
C GLY A 45 -4.80 3.81 1.85
N PHE A 46 -3.69 4.11 2.54
CA PHE A 46 -2.90 3.09 3.24
C PHE A 46 -3.70 2.43 4.38
N ILE A 47 -4.39 3.21 5.21
CA ILE A 47 -5.22 2.67 6.32
C ILE A 47 -6.33 1.74 5.78
N VAL A 48 -7.03 2.17 4.74
CA VAL A 48 -8.11 1.38 4.12
C VAL A 48 -7.54 0.13 3.45
N TRP A 49 -6.36 0.24 2.83
CA TRP A 49 -5.63 -0.91 2.28
C TRP A 49 -5.24 -1.92 3.37
N LEU A 50 -4.96 -1.51 4.60
CA LEU A 50 -4.69 -2.46 5.68
C LEU A 50 -5.89 -3.39 5.98
N ILE A 51 -7.11 -2.95 5.67
CA ILE A 51 -8.33 -3.70 5.98
C ILE A 51 -8.78 -4.53 4.78
N ALA A 52 -8.78 -3.95 3.58
CA ALA A 52 -9.36 -4.57 2.38
C ALA A 52 -8.38 -4.73 1.20
N GLY A 53 -7.13 -4.32 1.37
CA GLY A 53 -6.12 -4.34 0.33
C GLY A 53 -5.63 -5.75 -0.02
N PRO A 54 -5.31 -6.02 -1.30
CA PRO A 54 -4.74 -7.29 -1.70
C PRO A 54 -3.31 -7.40 -1.15
N ARG A 55 -2.98 -8.58 -0.60
CA ARG A 55 -1.68 -8.87 0.02
C ARG A 55 -0.99 -10.01 -0.73
N GLY A 56 0.34 -9.93 -0.85
CA GLY A 56 1.16 -11.07 -1.23
C GLY A 56 0.93 -12.22 -0.24
N ARG A 57 0.92 -13.46 -0.74
CA ARG A 57 0.97 -14.62 0.14
C ARG A 57 2.32 -14.59 0.88
N ALA A 58 2.30 -14.67 2.21
CA ALA A 58 3.52 -14.97 2.94
C ALA A 58 4.05 -16.32 2.45
N ALA A 59 5.33 -16.39 2.09
CA ALA A 59 5.97 -17.64 1.69
C ALA A 59 5.72 -18.65 2.82
N THR A 60 4.87 -19.64 2.56
CA THR A 60 4.64 -20.74 3.48
C THR A 60 5.81 -21.68 3.23
N ALA A 61 6.74 -21.74 4.19
CA ALA A 61 7.87 -22.67 4.17
C ALA A 61 7.38 -24.12 4.29
#